data_AF-A0A3D0FYJ5-F1
#
_entry.id   AF-A0A3D0FYJ5-F1
#
_cell.length_a   1.000
_cell.length_b   1.000
_cell.length_c   1.000
_cell.angle_alpha   90.00
_cell.angle_beta   90.00
_cell.angle_gamma   90.00
#
_symmetry.space_group_name_H-M   'P 1'
#
loop_
_entity.id
_entity.type
_entity.pdbx_description
1 polymer ?
#
loop_
_entity_poly.entity_id
_entity_poly.type
_entity_poly.pdbx_seq_one_letter_code
_entity_poly.pdbx_strand_id
1 'polypeptide(L)'
;MSMESLNNHQQLRLTIALKLGQLQREGLAQLSFSQVEETLLKWKWRKRRPSSLSEAVNDVLSLSGEEIVAFLSRQAIIEGQNQSISEFEDIIGG
;
A
#
# COMPACT_ATOMS: atom_id res chain seq x y z
N MET A 1 -0.20 25.11 6.50
CA MET A 1 -1.10 24.13 5.86
C MET A 1 -2.43 24.82 5.61
N SER A 2 -2.94 24.86 4.38
CA SER A 2 -4.23 25.49 4.05
C SER A 2 -5.39 24.53 4.39
N MET A 3 -6.58 25.07 4.72
CA MET A 3 -7.78 24.24 4.97
C MET A 3 -8.11 23.30 3.79
N GLU A 4 -7.85 23.75 2.57
CA GLU A 4 -8.01 22.96 1.34
C GLU A 4 -7.10 21.72 1.33
N SER A 5 -5.85 21.85 1.75
CA SER A 5 -4.90 20.72 1.81
C SER A 5 -5.32 19.65 2.83
N LEU A 6 -5.94 20.06 3.94
CA LEU A 6 -6.49 19.16 4.96
C LEU A 6 -7.69 18.39 4.43
N ASN A 7 -8.61 19.08 3.74
CA ASN A 7 -9.79 18.46 3.17
C ASN A 7 -9.43 17.44 2.08
N ASN A 8 -8.50 17.80 1.19
CA ASN A 8 -8.01 16.90 0.14
C ASN A 8 -7.38 15.63 0.74
N HIS A 9 -6.62 15.77 1.83
CA HIS A 9 -6.03 14.63 2.54
C HIS A 9 -7.10 13.73 3.17
N GLN A 10 -8.13 14.30 3.78
CA GLN A 10 -9.24 13.53 4.35
C GLN A 10 -10.04 12.78 3.27
N GLN A 11 -10.34 13.44 2.15
CA GLN A 11 -11.05 12.84 1.02
C GLN A 11 -10.27 11.67 0.40
N LEU A 12 -8.95 11.82 0.27
CA LEU A 12 -8.09 10.75 -0.20
C LEU A 12 -8.10 9.54 0.75
N ARG A 13 -7.97 9.77 2.07
CA ARG A 13 -8.03 8.69 3.07
C ARG A 13 -9.37 7.96 3.06
N LEU A 14 -10.48 8.68 2.93
CA LEU A 14 -11.81 8.07 2.81
C LEU A 14 -11.91 7.21 1.55
N THR A 15 -11.38 7.68 0.43
CA THR A 15 -11.36 6.90 -0.82
C THR A 15 -10.55 5.61 -0.67
N ILE A 16 -9.39 5.67 -0.01
CA ILE A 16 -8.57 4.48 0.29
C ILE A 16 -9.35 3.50 1.18
N ALA A 17 -10.03 4.00 2.21
CA ALA A 17 -10.83 3.15 3.10
C ALA A 17 -12.00 2.46 2.36
N LEU A 18 -12.68 3.16 1.47
CA LEU A 18 -13.74 2.59 0.64
C LEU A 18 -13.20 1.52 -0.30
N LYS A 19 -12.08 1.81 -0.98
CA LYS A 19 -11.43 0.86 -1.88
C LYS A 19 -10.91 -0.37 -1.14
N LEU A 20 -10.34 -0.19 0.05
CA LEU A 20 -9.93 -1.27 0.93
C LEU A 20 -11.10 -2.19 1.25
N GLY A 21 -12.24 -1.64 1.67
CA GLY A 21 -13.43 -2.44 1.96
C GLY A 21 -13.94 -3.23 0.74
N GLN A 22 -13.81 -2.67 -0.47
CA GLN A 22 -14.10 -3.41 -1.70
C GLN A 22 -13.14 -4.58 -1.91
N LEU A 23 -11.83 -4.34 -1.84
CA LEU A 23 -10.79 -5.35 -2.03
C LEU A 23 -10.89 -6.49 -1.01
N GLN A 24 -11.25 -6.16 0.24
CA GLN A 24 -11.49 -7.15 1.29
C GLN A 24 -12.64 -8.09 0.94
N ARG A 25 -13.74 -7.57 0.37
CA ARG A 25 -14.87 -8.39 -0.10
C ARG A 25 -14.55 -9.22 -1.34
N GLU A 26 -13.58 -8.79 -2.15
CA GLU A 26 -13.12 -9.47 -3.37
C GLU A 26 -12.10 -10.59 -3.10
N GLY A 27 -11.77 -10.87 -1.82
CA GLY A 27 -10.91 -11.99 -1.42
C GLY A 27 -9.63 -11.59 -0.69
N LEU A 28 -9.35 -10.29 -0.53
CA LEU A 28 -8.19 -9.78 0.21
C LEU A 28 -8.57 -9.37 1.64
N ALA A 29 -9.26 -10.24 2.38
CA ALA A 29 -9.86 -9.91 3.67
C ALA A 29 -8.86 -9.39 4.73
N GLN A 30 -7.60 -9.85 4.68
CA GLN A 30 -6.53 -9.45 5.61
C GLN A 30 -5.77 -8.19 5.17
N LEU A 31 -6.15 -7.58 4.04
CA LEU A 31 -5.52 -6.36 3.57
C LEU A 31 -5.74 -5.23 4.58
N SER A 32 -4.69 -4.48 4.88
CA SER A 32 -4.72 -3.32 5.78
C SER A 32 -4.66 -2.00 5.00
N PHE A 33 -5.11 -0.92 5.66
CA PHE A 33 -5.01 0.43 5.10
C PHE A 33 -3.57 0.80 4.75
N SER A 34 -2.62 0.49 5.64
CA SER A 34 -1.20 0.78 5.45
C SER A 34 -0.65 0.10 4.19
N GLN A 35 -1.04 -1.14 3.91
CA GLN A 35 -0.58 -1.87 2.73
C GLN A 35 -1.11 -1.26 1.43
N VAL A 36 -2.35 -0.77 1.41
CA VAL A 36 -2.90 -0.05 0.25
C VAL A 36 -2.17 1.28 0.05
N GLU A 37 -1.94 2.01 1.13
CA GLU A 37 -1.19 3.28 1.10
C GLU A 37 0.25 3.09 0.63
N GLU A 38 0.95 2.05 1.12
CA GLU A 38 2.28 1.69 0.65
C GLU A 38 2.29 1.30 -0.82
N THR A 39 1.28 0.54 -1.28
CA THR A 39 1.16 0.20 -2.70
C THR A 39 1.02 1.46 -3.55
N LEU A 40 0.22 2.45 -3.12
CA LEU A 40 0.11 3.72 -3.83
C LEU A 40 1.45 4.46 -3.86
N LEU A 41 2.10 4.63 -2.70
CA LEU A 41 3.32 5.43 -2.59
C LEU A 41 4.54 4.79 -3.26
N LYS A 42 4.75 3.49 -3.03
CA LYS A 42 5.95 2.75 -3.41
C LYS A 42 5.82 2.04 -4.76
N TRP A 43 4.60 1.82 -5.26
CA TRP A 43 4.36 1.19 -6.56
C TRP A 43 3.74 2.14 -7.58
N LYS A 44 2.48 2.56 -7.36
CA LYS A 44 1.70 3.31 -8.36
C LYS A 44 2.25 4.72 -8.61
N TRP A 45 2.62 5.42 -7.54
CA TRP A 45 3.15 6.78 -7.57
C TRP A 45 4.67 6.86 -7.54
N ARG A 46 5.36 5.71 -7.68
CA ARG A 46 6.83 5.65 -7.65
C ARG A 46 7.48 6.52 -8.73
N LYS A 47 6.90 6.55 -9.92
CA LYS A 47 7.43 7.29 -11.08
C LYS A 47 6.80 8.67 -11.24
N ARG A 48 5.51 8.79 -10.95
CA ARG A 48 4.74 10.03 -11.08
C ARG A 48 3.74 10.11 -9.95
N ARG A 49 3.81 11.19 -9.17
CA ARG A 49 2.77 11.51 -8.19
C ARG A 49 1.59 12.21 -8.87
N PRO A 50 0.37 12.03 -8.35
CA PRO A 50 -0.80 12.74 -8.86
C PRO A 50 -0.65 14.23 -8.61
N SER A 51 -1.06 15.04 -9.58
CA SER A 51 -1.00 16.51 -9.54
C SER A 51 -2.27 17.13 -8.95
N SER A 52 -3.33 16.35 -8.81
CA SER A 52 -4.61 16.79 -8.24
C SER A 52 -5.24 15.69 -7.38
N LEU A 53 -6.19 16.07 -6.52
CA LEU A 53 -6.99 15.11 -5.75
C LEU A 53 -7.75 14.15 -6.66
N SER A 54 -8.30 14.64 -7.77
CA SER A 54 -9.05 13.82 -8.73
C SER A 54 -8.17 12.73 -9.35
N GLU A 55 -6.94 13.07 -9.75
CA GLU A 55 -5.96 12.08 -10.20
C GLU A 55 -5.65 11.05 -9.10
N ALA A 56 -5.41 11.51 -7.87
CA ALA A 56 -5.13 10.62 -6.74
C ALA A 56 -6.30 9.65 -6.43
N VAL A 57 -7.53 10.16 -6.46
CA VAL A 57 -8.75 9.36 -6.26
C VAL A 57 -8.91 8.32 -7.37
N ASN A 58 -8.71 8.70 -8.63
CA ASN A 58 -8.77 7.77 -9.75
C ASN A 58 -7.68 6.68 -9.65
N ASP A 59 -6.48 7.03 -9.20
CA ASP A 59 -5.40 6.07 -8.99
C ASP A 59 -5.75 5.05 -7.89
N VAL A 60 -6.37 5.50 -6.80
CA VAL A 60 -6.87 4.63 -5.72
C VAL A 60 -7.95 3.69 -6.24
N LEU A 61 -8.98 4.22 -6.91
CA LEU A 61 -10.11 3.41 -7.37
C LEU A 61 -9.71 2.38 -8.44
N SER A 62 -8.70 2.70 -9.25
CA SER A 62 -8.16 1.82 -10.29
C SER A 62 -7.18 0.77 -9.78
N LEU A 63 -6.82 0.75 -8.49
CA LEU A 63 -6.00 -0.35 -7.95
C LEU A 63 -6.73 -1.68 -8.05
N SER A 64 -6.07 -2.71 -8.58
CA SER A 64 -6.58 -4.08 -8.56
C SER A 64 -6.00 -4.89 -7.39
N GLY A 65 -6.71 -5.96 -7.01
CA GLY A 65 -6.18 -6.91 -6.03
C GLY A 65 -4.89 -7.58 -6.49
N GLU A 66 -4.77 -7.88 -7.79
CA GLU A 66 -3.58 -8.49 -8.40
C GLU A 66 -2.34 -7.58 -8.28
N GLU A 67 -2.50 -6.27 -8.52
CA GLU A 67 -1.41 -5.30 -8.38
C GLU A 67 -0.91 -5.24 -6.93
N ILE A 68 -1.84 -5.24 -5.97
CA ILE A 68 -1.52 -5.19 -4.54
C ILE A 68 -0.80 -6.48 -4.12
N VAL A 69 -1.31 -7.65 -4.50
CA VAL A 69 -0.67 -8.94 -4.20
C VAL A 69 0.73 -9.02 -4.82
N ALA A 70 0.89 -8.57 -6.07
CA ALA A 70 2.18 -8.55 -6.74
C ALA A 70 3.19 -7.64 -6.03
N PHE A 71 2.75 -6.47 -5.55
CA PHE A 71 3.58 -5.56 -4.78
C PHE A 71 3.98 -6.15 -3.42
N LEU A 72 3.02 -6.62 -2.63
CA LEU A 72 3.27 -7.17 -1.29
C LEU A 72 4.15 -8.42 -1.34
N SER A 73 3.95 -9.28 -2.34
CA SER A 73 4.81 -10.46 -2.55
C SER A 73 6.26 -10.05 -2.81
N ARG A 74 6.49 -9.02 -3.64
CA ARG A 74 7.85 -8.50 -3.89
C ARG A 74 8.45 -7.87 -2.65
N GLN A 75 7.66 -7.15 -1.86
CA GLN A 75 8.11 -6.54 -0.62
C GLN A 75 8.54 -7.60 0.39
N ALA A 76 7.73 -8.65 0.60
CA ALA A 76 8.08 -9.76 1.49
C ALA A 76 9.37 -10.49 1.06
N ILE A 77 9.59 -10.66 -0.25
CA ILE A 77 10.85 -11.23 -0.78
C ILE A 77 12.04 -10.34 -0.44
N ILE A 78 11.92 -9.02 -0.58
CA ILE A 78 13.00 -8.06 -0.27
C ILE A 78 13.28 -8.04 1.24
N GLU A 79 12.23 -8.03 2.06
CA GLU A 79 12.33 -8.06 3.53
C GLU A 79 13.00 -9.37 3.99
N GLY A 80 12.59 -10.52 3.45
CA GLY A 80 13.20 -11.81 3.76
C GLY A 80 14.65 -11.96 3.27
N GLN A 81 15.04 -11.29 2.16
CA GLN A 81 16.44 -11.25 1.72
C GLN A 81 17.32 -10.38 2.63
N ASN A 82 16.76 -9.29 3.17
CA ASN A 82 17.48 -8.39 4.08
C ASN A 82 17.57 -8.94 5.51
N GLN A 83 16.71 -9.89 5.90
CA GLN A 83 16.82 -10.70 7.12
C GLN A 83 17.85 -11.82 6.97
N SER A 84 19.08 -11.48 6.53
CA SER A 84 20.14 -12.46 6.34
C SER A 84 20.38 -13.27 7.61
N ILE A 85 20.30 -14.60 7.52
CA ILE A 85 20.87 -15.74 8.28
C ILE A 85 21.38 -15.53 9.73
N SER A 86 21.93 -14.36 10.08
CA SER A 86 22.32 -13.92 11.43
C SER A 86 21.23 -14.06 12.50
N GLU A 87 19.94 -13.89 12.18
CA GLU A 87 18.85 -14.15 13.14
C GLU A 87 18.60 -15.66 13.38
N PHE A 88 19.11 -16.53 12.51
CA PHE A 88 19.03 -17.98 12.66
C PHE A 88 20.30 -18.61 13.28
N GLU A 89 21.41 -17.87 13.36
CA GLU A 89 22.60 -18.33 14.11
C GLU A 89 22.32 -18.42 15.62
N ASP A 90 21.54 -17.49 16.18
CA ASP A 90 21.13 -17.53 17.60
C ASP A 90 20.12 -18.66 17.91
N ILE A 91 19.42 -19.20 16.90
CA ILE A 91 18.40 -20.26 17.08
C ILE A 91 18.98 -21.66 16.90
N ILE A 92 20.07 -21.81 16.12
CA ILE A 92 20.72 -23.11 15.88
C ILE A 92 22.05 -23.23 16.66
N GLY A 93 22.61 -22.12 17.15
CA GLY A 93 23.90 -22.05 17.84
C GLY A 93 23.87 -22.08 19.38
N GLY A 94 22.71 -22.26 20.03
CA GLY A 94 22.57 -22.25 21.48
C GLY A 94 21.62 -23.30 22.02
#